data_AF-A0A9D2JDV4-F1
#
_entry.id   AF-A0A9D2JDV4-F1
#
_cell.length_a   1.000
_cell.length_b   1.000
_cell.length_c   1.000
_cell.angle_alpha   90.00
_cell.angle_beta   90.00
_cell.angle_gamma   90.00
#
_symmetry.space_group_name_H-M   'P 1'
#
loop_
_entity.id
_entity.type
_entity.pdbx_description
1 polymer ?
#
loop_
_entity_poly.entity_id
_entity_poly.type
_entity_poly.pdbx_seq_one_letter_code
_entity_poly.pdbx_strand_id
1 'polypeptide(L)'
;MAQSQNASVELAIPATFFVGLGTYGKMMLGDKALEFYNDRNPEDYIQIPWDQIDYVSASVIFKRHISRFAVFTKENGHFAFSTRDNRATLRVVRDHIGNEKVVRSADFLGVVRAGIVGIWHRITRRQ
;
A
#
# COMPACT_ATOMS: atom_id res chain seq x y z
N MET A 1 1.03 -14.91 -21.24
CA MET A 1 1.70 -15.48 -20.06
C MET A 1 2.59 -14.39 -19.50
N ALA A 2 2.18 -13.78 -18.39
CA ALA A 2 2.97 -12.75 -17.72
C ALA A 2 4.31 -13.32 -17.23
N GLN A 3 5.42 -12.69 -17.59
CA GLN A 3 6.74 -13.10 -17.15
C GLN A 3 7.21 -12.19 -16.01
N SER A 4 7.68 -12.78 -14.91
CA SER A 4 8.27 -12.03 -13.79
C SER A 4 9.57 -11.35 -14.23
N GLN A 5 9.79 -10.13 -13.77
CA GLN A 5 11.04 -9.39 -13.95
C GLN A 5 12.11 -9.82 -12.93
N ASN A 6 11.66 -10.37 -11.79
CA ASN A 6 12.53 -10.82 -10.72
C ASN A 6 13.25 -12.12 -11.11
N ALA A 7 14.55 -12.17 -10.86
CA ALA A 7 15.35 -13.39 -10.96
C ALA A 7 15.26 -14.22 -9.67
N SER A 8 15.04 -13.55 -8.53
CA SER A 8 14.83 -14.17 -7.23
C SER A 8 13.70 -13.51 -6.46
N VAL A 9 12.93 -14.30 -5.71
CA VAL A 9 11.82 -13.81 -4.88
C VAL A 9 12.21 -13.92 -3.42
N GLU A 10 12.19 -12.79 -2.71
CA GLU A 10 12.49 -12.71 -1.28
C GLU A 10 11.24 -12.97 -0.43
N LEU A 11 10.10 -12.43 -0.87
CA LEU A 11 8.82 -12.60 -0.18
C LEU A 11 7.70 -12.80 -1.19
N ALA A 12 6.94 -13.87 -1.01
CA ALA A 12 5.73 -14.14 -1.77
C ALA A 12 4.56 -14.30 -0.79
N ILE A 13 3.58 -13.42 -0.87
CA ILE A 13 2.48 -13.33 0.12
C ILE A 13 1.13 -13.03 -0.54
N PRO A 14 0.02 -13.63 -0.06
CA PRO A 14 -1.30 -13.25 -0.50
C PRO A 14 -1.58 -11.77 -0.22
N ALA A 15 -2.16 -11.10 -1.21
CA ALA A 15 -2.41 -9.67 -1.21
C ALA A 15 -3.75 -9.32 -1.85
N THR A 16 -4.25 -8.15 -1.52
CA THR A 16 -5.41 -7.52 -2.13
C THR A 16 -4.97 -6.20 -2.73
N PHE A 17 -5.22 -6.03 -4.03
CA PHE A 17 -5.07 -4.78 -4.75
C PHE A 17 -6.40 -4.01 -4.73
N PHE A 18 -6.39 -2.78 -4.24
CA PHE A 18 -7.58 -1.94 -4.11
C PHE A 18 -7.81 -1.08 -5.35
N VAL A 19 -8.19 -1.71 -6.46
CA VAL A 19 -8.78 -1.04 -7.63
C VAL A 19 -10.27 -1.38 -7.72
N GLY A 20 -11.14 -0.36 -7.83
CA GLY A 20 -12.59 -0.57 -7.86
C GLY A 20 -13.12 -1.36 -6.66
N LEU A 21 -13.65 -2.57 -6.90
CA LEU A 21 -14.21 -3.47 -5.87
C LEU A 21 -13.15 -4.26 -5.08
N GLY A 22 -11.86 -4.09 -5.41
CA GLY A 22 -10.77 -4.83 -4.79
C GLY A 22 -10.58 -6.22 -5.40
N THR A 23 -9.33 -6.54 -5.71
CA THR A 23 -8.93 -7.76 -6.39
C THR A 23 -7.96 -8.54 -5.52
N TYR A 24 -8.17 -9.84 -5.40
CA TYR A 24 -7.27 -10.75 -4.67
C TYR A 24 -6.18 -11.28 -5.60
N GLY A 25 -5.00 -11.49 -5.03
CA GLY A 25 -3.85 -11.96 -5.77
C GLY A 25 -2.69 -12.31 -4.86
N LYS A 26 -1.53 -12.44 -5.49
CA LYS A 26 -0.26 -12.69 -4.82
C LYS A 26 0.70 -11.55 -5.08
N MET A 27 1.24 -10.98 -4.01
CA MET A 27 2.33 -10.02 -4.08
C MET A 27 3.67 -10.77 -3.98
N MET A 28 4.60 -10.45 -4.87
CA MET A 28 5.96 -10.96 -4.89
C MET A 28 6.93 -9.79 -4.83
N LEU A 29 7.78 -9.79 -3.81
CA LEU A 29 8.90 -8.86 -3.67
C LEU A 29 10.15 -9.63 -4.06
N GLY A 30 10.86 -9.16 -5.09
CA GLY A 30 12.10 -9.77 -5.54
C GLY A 30 13.21 -8.76 -5.74
N ASP A 31 14.27 -9.20 -6.42
CA ASP A 31 15.51 -8.43 -6.56
C ASP A 31 15.35 -7.15 -7.38
N LYS A 32 14.38 -7.07 -8.30
CA LYS A 32 14.23 -5.94 -9.23
C LYS A 32 12.94 -5.15 -9.07
N ALA A 33 11.85 -5.82 -8.70
CA ALA A 33 10.53 -5.23 -8.69
C ALA A 33 9.64 -5.77 -7.57
N LEU A 34 8.72 -4.91 -7.14
CA LEU A 34 7.50 -5.31 -6.47
C LEU A 34 6.48 -5.71 -7.53
N GLU A 35 5.99 -6.94 -7.45
CA GLU A 35 5.03 -7.49 -8.40
C GLU A 35 3.75 -7.94 -7.71
N PHE A 36 2.63 -7.82 -8.40
CA PHE A 36 1.33 -8.33 -7.97
C PHE A 36 0.67 -9.06 -9.14
N TYR A 37 0.18 -10.27 -8.88
CA TYR A 37 -0.51 -11.10 -9.86
C TYR A 37 -1.92 -11.41 -9.37
N ASN A 38 -2.92 -11.13 -10.19
CA ASN A 38 -4.33 -11.39 -9.89
C ASN A 38 -4.64 -12.90 -9.95
N ASP A 39 -5.31 -13.42 -8.93
CA ASP A 39 -5.66 -14.86 -8.86
C ASP A 39 -6.70 -15.26 -9.92
N ARG A 40 -7.55 -14.32 -10.36
CA ARG A 40 -8.61 -14.57 -11.36
C ARG A 40 -8.09 -14.53 -12.79
N ASN A 41 -7.15 -13.64 -13.07
CA ASN A 41 -6.57 -13.48 -14.40
C ASN A 41 -5.06 -13.18 -14.29
N PRO A 42 -4.19 -14.15 -14.55
CA PRO A 42 -2.73 -13.96 -14.48
C PRO A 42 -2.17 -12.93 -15.47
N GLU A 43 -2.91 -12.58 -16.53
CA GLU A 43 -2.51 -11.52 -17.48
C GLU A 43 -2.83 -10.11 -16.93
N ASP A 44 -3.58 -10.02 -15.82
CA ASP A 44 -3.80 -8.78 -15.06
C ASP A 44 -2.81 -8.72 -13.90
N TYR A 45 -1.68 -8.08 -14.14
CA TYR A 45 -0.56 -7.99 -13.21
C TYR A 45 -0.03 -6.57 -13.13
N ILE A 46 0.64 -6.30 -12.02
CA ILE A 46 1.35 -5.05 -11.77
C ILE A 46 2.80 -5.40 -11.50
N GLN A 47 3.71 -4.72 -12.15
CA GLN A 47 5.14 -4.80 -11.90
C GLN A 47 5.67 -3.38 -11.71
N ILE A 48 6.20 -3.11 -10.53
CA ILE A 48 6.75 -1.81 -10.15
C ILE A 48 8.23 -2.03 -9.84
N PRO A 49 9.14 -1.70 -10.78
CA PRO A 49 10.56 -1.69 -10.51
C PRO A 49 10.90 -0.81 -9.31
N TRP A 50 11.88 -1.22 -8.50
CA TRP A 50 12.25 -0.49 -7.27
C TRP A 50 12.63 0.97 -7.52
N ASP A 51 13.26 1.26 -8.66
CA ASP A 51 13.66 2.60 -9.09
C ASP A 51 12.48 3.51 -9.47
N GLN A 52 11.33 2.92 -9.80
CA GLN A 52 10.11 3.64 -10.16
C GLN A 52 9.26 4.02 -8.95
N ILE A 53 9.57 3.46 -7.78
CA ILE A 53 8.90 3.83 -6.52
C ILE A 53 9.45 5.16 -6.03
N ASP A 54 8.56 6.14 -5.89
CA ASP A 54 8.88 7.43 -5.29
C ASP A 54 8.82 7.32 -3.76
N TYR A 55 7.68 6.87 -3.21
CA TYR A 55 7.54 6.56 -1.78
C TYR A 55 6.38 5.61 -1.52
N VAL A 56 6.31 5.07 -0.31
CA VAL A 56 5.23 4.19 0.16
C VAL A 56 4.59 4.79 1.39
N SER A 57 3.27 4.92 1.38
CA SER A 57 2.49 5.44 2.49
C SER A 57 1.69 4.33 3.16
N ALA A 58 1.88 4.13 4.46
CA ALA A 58 1.18 3.09 5.23
C ALA A 58 0.09 3.68 6.14
N SER A 59 -1.14 3.20 6.01
CA SER A 59 -2.27 3.59 6.87
C SER A 59 -2.25 2.78 8.16
N VAL A 60 -1.84 3.43 9.26
CA VAL A 60 -1.72 2.79 10.58
C VAL A 60 -2.91 3.15 11.47
N ILE A 61 -3.72 2.15 11.79
CA ILE A 61 -4.84 2.22 12.73
C ILE A 61 -4.34 1.95 14.16
N PHE A 62 -4.85 2.73 15.13
CA PHE A 62 -4.55 2.59 16.56
C PHE A 62 -3.05 2.51 16.90
N LYS A 63 -2.20 3.15 16.08
CA LYS A 63 -0.72 3.18 16.19
C LYS A 63 0.01 1.82 16.05
N ARG A 64 -0.71 0.70 15.87
CA ARG A 64 -0.11 -0.65 15.85
C ARG A 64 -0.45 -1.48 14.62
N HIS A 65 -1.60 -1.24 13.98
CA HIS A 65 -2.08 -2.10 12.91
C HIS A 65 -2.04 -1.39 11.56
N ILE A 66 -1.32 -1.94 10.58
CA ILE A 66 -1.30 -1.41 9.21
C ILE A 66 -2.46 -2.06 8.46
N SER A 67 -3.48 -1.28 8.11
CA SER A 67 -4.63 -1.81 7.37
C SER A 67 -4.33 -1.95 5.88
N ARG A 68 -3.65 -0.96 5.31
CA ARG A 68 -3.32 -0.83 3.88
C ARG A 68 -2.06 0.00 3.73
N PHE A 69 -1.44 -0.10 2.57
CA PHE A 69 -0.38 0.79 2.14
C PHE A 69 -0.56 1.14 0.67
N ALA A 70 -0.11 2.33 0.27
CA ALA A 70 -0.11 2.78 -1.10
C ALA A 70 1.33 2.98 -1.58
N VAL A 71 1.64 2.39 -2.72
CA VAL A 71 2.92 2.56 -3.42
C VAL A 71 2.74 3.70 -4.42
N PHE A 72 3.43 4.82 -4.18
CA PHE A 72 3.46 5.96 -5.09
C PHE A 72 4.62 5.77 -6.05
N THR A 73 4.31 5.81 -7.34
CA THR A 73 5.30 5.75 -8.41
C THR A 73 5.61 7.17 -8.90
N LYS A 74 6.77 7.34 -9.52
CA LYS A 74 7.20 8.65 -10.04
C LYS A 74 6.26 9.21 -11.11
N GLU A 75 5.71 8.35 -11.96
CA GLU A 75 4.95 8.77 -13.14
C GLU A 75 3.54 8.15 -13.23
N ASN A 76 3.33 6.93 -12.73
CA ASN A 76 2.12 6.14 -12.96
C ASN A 76 1.09 6.22 -11.81
N GLY A 77 1.12 7.30 -11.04
CA GLY A 77 0.23 7.50 -9.90
C GLY A 77 0.56 6.55 -8.74
N HIS A 78 -0.47 5.98 -8.11
CA HIS A 78 -0.30 5.14 -6.92
C HIS A 78 -1.16 3.88 -6.94
N PHE A 79 -0.64 2.83 -6.29
CA PHE A 79 -1.28 1.52 -6.19
C PHE A 79 -1.48 1.16 -4.73
N ALA A 80 -2.74 0.96 -4.32
CA ALA A 80 -3.07 0.63 -2.94
C ALA A 80 -3.19 -0.88 -2.75
N PHE A 81 -2.50 -1.41 -1.74
CA PHE A 81 -2.46 -2.83 -1.42
C PHE A 81 -2.71 -3.09 0.06
N SER A 82 -3.08 -4.32 0.37
CA SER A 82 -2.93 -4.91 1.70
C SER A 82 -2.49 -6.35 1.54
N THR A 83 -1.56 -6.80 2.36
CA THR A 83 -1.04 -8.15 2.37
C THR A 83 -1.44 -8.85 3.66
N ARG A 84 -1.38 -10.18 3.65
CA ARG A 84 -1.62 -11.00 4.84
C ARG A 84 -0.78 -10.55 6.05
N ASP A 85 0.46 -10.09 5.80
CA ASP A 85 1.33 -9.46 6.79
C ASP A 85 1.97 -8.18 6.21
N ASN A 86 1.28 -7.06 6.39
CA ASN A 86 1.77 -5.74 5.96
C ASN A 86 3.08 -5.34 6.60
N ARG A 87 3.39 -5.82 7.82
CA ARG A 87 4.60 -5.44 8.52
C ARG A 87 5.82 -6.12 7.89
N ALA A 88 5.70 -7.41 7.56
CA ALA A 88 6.73 -8.16 6.86
C ALA A 88 6.96 -7.59 5.45
N THR A 89 5.88 -7.33 4.69
CA THR A 89 5.95 -6.74 3.36
C THR A 89 6.65 -5.38 3.38
N LEU A 90 6.23 -4.46 4.26
CA LEU A 90 6.86 -3.15 4.36
C LEU A 90 8.29 -3.19 4.93
N ARG A 91 8.71 -4.28 5.57
CA ARG A 91 10.11 -4.45 5.97
C ARG A 91 10.99 -4.69 4.75
N VAL A 92 10.63 -5.65 3.91
CA VAL A 92 11.36 -5.93 2.67
C VAL A 92 11.36 -4.71 1.75
N VAL A 93 10.22 -4.03 1.61
CA VAL A 93 10.15 -2.78 0.82
C VAL A 93 11.14 -1.73 1.34
N ARG A 94 11.25 -1.54 2.67
CA ARG A 94 12.24 -0.60 3.24
C ARG A 94 13.67 -0.97 2.89
N ASP A 95 13.98 -2.26 2.83
CA ASP A 95 15.32 -2.75 2.53
C ASP A 95 15.72 -2.40 1.08
N HIS A 96 14.76 -2.30 0.14
CA HIS A 96 15.02 -1.89 -1.25
C HIS A 96 14.98 -0.38 -1.50
N ILE A 97 13.99 0.34 -0.95
CA ILE A 97 13.77 1.76 -1.32
C ILE A 97 14.33 2.76 -0.30
N GLY A 98 14.72 2.30 0.89
CA GLY A 98 15.13 3.16 2.01
C GLY A 98 13.99 3.44 3.00
N ASN A 99 14.35 3.60 4.28
CA ASN A 99 13.38 3.81 5.35
C ASN A 99 12.68 5.18 5.27
N GLU A 100 13.38 6.19 4.77
CA GLU A 100 12.89 7.55 4.55
C GLU A 100 11.73 7.62 3.55
N LYS A 101 11.68 6.66 2.62
CA LYS A 101 10.62 6.56 1.60
C LYS A 101 9.40 5.76 2.08
N VAL A 102 9.45 5.13 3.26
CA VAL A 102 8.31 4.39 3.81
C VAL A 102 7.69 5.20 4.96
N VAL A 103 6.73 6.03 4.60
CA VAL A 103 6.09 7.01 5.50
C VAL A 103 4.76 6.50 6.04
N ARG A 104 4.35 7.05 7.19
CA ARG A 104 3.02 6.81 7.75
C ARG A 104 2.02 7.79 7.15
N SER A 105 0.88 7.30 6.63
CA SER A 105 -0.17 8.18 6.10
C SER A 105 -0.70 9.13 7.18
N ALA A 106 -0.89 10.40 6.82
CA ALA A 106 -1.38 11.49 7.68
C ALA A 106 -2.86 11.36 8.07
N ASP A 107 -3.59 10.38 7.51
CA ASP A 107 -5.05 10.20 7.71
C ASP A 107 -5.49 10.10 9.17
N PHE A 108 -4.59 9.73 10.08
CA PHE A 108 -4.92 9.68 11.51
C PHE A 108 -5.20 11.06 12.12
N LEU A 109 -4.56 12.14 11.65
CA LEU A 109 -4.80 13.50 12.15
C LEU A 109 -5.93 14.20 11.40
N GLY A 110 -6.07 13.94 10.10
CA GLY A 110 -7.12 14.53 9.26
C GLY A 110 -8.52 14.11 9.70
N VAL A 111 -8.74 12.81 9.95
CA VAL A 111 -10.04 12.28 10.39
C VAL A 111 -10.39 12.70 11.82
N VAL A 112 -9.40 12.76 12.73
CA VAL A 112 -9.63 13.24 14.11
C VAL A 112 -10.02 14.72 14.13
N ARG A 113 -9.36 15.58 13.34
CA ARG A 113 -9.77 16.99 13.20
C ARG A 113 -11.16 17.11 12.58
N ALA A 114 -11.46 16.36 11.53
CA ALA A 114 -12.77 16.40 10.88
C ALA A 114 -13.90 15.93 11.82
N GLY A 115 -13.65 14.91 12.64
CA GLY A 115 -14.61 14.41 13.64
C GLY A 115 -14.88 15.41 14.76
N ILE A 116 -13.85 16.09 15.28
CA ILE A 116 -14.00 17.10 16.34
C ILE A 116 -14.72 18.35 15.82
N VAL A 117 -14.37 18.83 14.62
CA VAL A 117 -15.02 20.00 13.99
C VAL A 117 -16.49 19.72 13.68
N GLY A 118 -16.82 18.50 13.24
CA GLY A 118 -18.20 18.08 12.94
C GLY A 118 -19.09 17.97 14.18
N ILE A 119 -18.54 17.56 15.33
CA ILE A 119 -19.27 17.53 16.61
C ILE A 119 -19.49 18.95 17.13
N TRP A 120 -18.47 19.81 17.07
CA TRP A 120 -18.56 21.17 17.59
C TRP A 120 -19.58 22.03 16.83
N HIS A 121 -19.61 21.94 15.49
CA HIS A 121 -20.62 22.61 14.65
C HIS A 121 -22.05 22.12 14.90
N ARG A 122 -22.22 20.86 15.30
CA ARG A 122 -23.55 20.28 15.57
C ARG A 122 -24.09 20.69 16.94
N ILE A 123 -23.20 21.04 17.88
CA ILE A 123 -23.55 21.55 19.21
C ILE A 123 -23.83 23.07 19.18
N THR A 124 -23.07 23.84 18.39
CA THR A 124 -23.22 25.31 18.33
C THR A 124 -24.34 25.82 17.41
N ARG A 125 -24.98 24.97 16.59
CA ARG A 125 -26.17 25.34 15.79
C ARG A 125 -27.52 24.96 16.42
N ARG A 126 -27.54 24.58 17.69
CA ARG A 126 -28.77 24.45 18.47
C ARG A 126 -28.83 25.52 19.56
N GLN A 127 -28.82 26.79 19.14
CA GLN A 127 -29.45 27.91 19.84
C GLN A 127 -29.94 28.91 18.80
#